data_AF-A0A1C4MYJ6-F1
#
_entry.id   AF-A0A1C4MYJ6-F1
#
_cell.length_a   1.000
_cell.length_b   1.000
_cell.length_c   1.000
_cell.angle_alpha   90.00
_cell.angle_beta   90.00
_cell.angle_gamma   90.00
#
_symmetry.space_group_name_H-M   'P 1'
#
loop_
_entity.id
_entity.type
_entity.pdbx_description
1 polymer ?
#
loop_
_entity_poly.entity_id
_entity_poly.type
_entity_poly.pdbx_seq_one_letter_code
_entity_poly.pdbx_strand_id
1 'polypeptide(L)' 'PPPEVADAALALDGAGRQEQARDLLAAFVRVHTAQEAAELARAAGTRLLPLLLAGAREVSGEAEWDLVHALRVAGVPGV' A
#
# COMPACT_ATOMS: atom_id res chain seq x y z
N PRO A 1 2.86 13.21 4.30
CA PRO A 1 1.72 13.23 3.33
C PRO A 1 1.72 11.96 2.48
N PRO A 2 0.56 11.48 2.00
CA PRO A 2 0.48 10.27 1.16
C PRO A 2 1.47 10.24 -0.03
N PRO A 3 1.64 11.29 -0.85
CA PRO A 3 2.56 11.23 -2.00
C PRO A 3 4.03 10.99 -1.61
N GLU A 4 4.51 11.55 -0.51
CA GLU A 4 5.89 11.34 -0.05
C GLU A 4 6.15 9.88 0.37
N VAL A 5 5.13 9.21 0.92
CA VAL A 5 5.22 7.80 1.32
C VAL A 5 5.27 6.89 0.08
N ALA A 6 4.49 7.21 -0.95
CA ALA A 6 4.55 6.51 -2.23
C ALA A 6 5.93 6.62 -2.88
N ASP A 7 6.47 7.83 -2.97
CA ASP A 7 7.80 8.06 -3.56
C ASP A 7 8.91 7.34 -2.79
N ALA A 8 8.86 7.38 -1.45
CA ALA A 8 9.81 6.66 -0.60
C ALA A 8 9.71 5.13 -0.78
N ALA A 9 8.50 4.58 -0.85
CA ALA A 9 8.30 3.15 -1.07
C ALA A 9 8.75 2.72 -2.48
N LEU A 10 8.50 3.52 -3.51
CA LEU A 10 9.00 3.27 -4.87
C LEU A 10 10.53 3.33 -4.95
N ALA A 11 11.15 4.29 -4.25
CA ALA A 11 12.60 4.39 -4.18
C ALA A 11 13.23 3.18 -3.48
N LEU A 12 12.61 2.67 -2.41
CA LEU A 12 13.04 1.45 -1.73
C LEU A 12 12.88 0.22 -2.64
N ASP A 13 11.74 0.04 -3.30
CA ASP A 13 11.54 -1.06 -4.26
C ASP A 13 12.58 -1.01 -5.40
N GLY A 14 12.81 0.17 -5.98
CA GLY A 14 13.82 0.37 -7.02
C GLY A 14 15.26 0.12 -6.56
N ALA A 15 15.54 0.24 -5.26
CA ALA A 15 16.83 -0.08 -4.64
C ALA A 15 16.95 -1.56 -4.20
N GLY A 16 15.97 -2.42 -4.51
CA GLY A 16 15.95 -3.82 -4.08
C GLY A 16 15.63 -4.00 -2.59
N ARG A 17 15.11 -2.95 -1.94
CA ARG A 17 14.83 -2.85 -0.50
C ARG A 17 13.35 -3.11 -0.20
N GLN A 18 12.84 -4.21 -0.74
CA GLN A 18 11.41 -4.52 -0.70
C GLN A 18 10.86 -4.77 0.71
N GLU A 19 11.68 -5.31 1.61
CA GLU A 19 11.32 -5.47 3.03
C GLU A 19 11.04 -4.11 3.69
N GLN A 20 11.96 -3.14 3.53
CA GLN A 20 11.76 -1.82 4.10
C GLN A 20 10.61 -1.04 3.44
N ALA A 21 10.37 -1.28 2.14
CA ALA A 21 9.19 -0.74 1.47
C ALA A 21 7.90 -1.28 2.11
N ARG A 22 7.84 -2.58 2.41
CA ARG A 22 6.69 -3.20 3.10
C ARG A 22 6.54 -2.67 4.52
N ASP A 23 7.61 -2.57 5.30
CA ASP A 23 7.58 -2.03 6.66
C ASP A 23 7.00 -0.61 6.70
N LEU A 24 7.45 0.24 5.77
CA LEU A 24 6.95 1.61 5.62
C LEU A 24 5.44 1.62 5.30
N LEU A 25 5.01 0.76 4.37
CA LEU A 25 3.62 0.66 3.96
C LEU A 25 2.72 0.03 5.04
N ALA A 26 3.22 -0.95 5.78
CA ALA A 26 2.54 -1.51 6.94
C ALA A 26 2.35 -0.44 8.02
N ALA A 27 3.37 0.39 8.28
CA ALA A 27 3.25 1.53 9.18
C ALA A 27 2.22 2.55 8.70
N PHE A 28 2.16 2.83 7.39
CA PHE A 28 1.14 3.69 6.79
C PHE A 28 -0.27 3.13 7.02
N VAL A 29 -0.51 1.85 6.70
CA VAL A 29 -1.81 1.19 6.89
C VAL A 29 -2.27 1.18 8.35
N ARG A 30 -1.36 1.12 9.33
CA ARG A 30 -1.73 1.18 10.75
C ARG A 30 -2.29 2.54 11.19
N VAL A 31 -1.88 3.63 10.53
CA VAL A 31 -2.20 5.00 10.95
C VAL A 31 -3.15 5.72 9.99
N HIS A 32 -3.44 5.11 8.84
CA HIS A 32 -4.33 5.63 7.80
C HIS A 32 -5.48 4.67 7.54
N THR A 33 -6.56 5.21 6.98
CA THR A 33 -7.71 4.42 6.54
C THR A 33 -7.37 3.56 5.32
N ALA A 34 -8.13 2.48 5.12
CA ALA A 34 -8.01 1.64 3.93
C ALA A 34 -8.22 2.45 2.63
N GLN A 35 -9.08 3.47 2.66
CA GLN A 35 -9.34 4.38 1.54
C GLN A 35 -8.12 5.23 1.20
N GLU A 36 -7.47 5.83 2.20
CA GLU A 36 -6.23 6.60 1.98
C GLU A 36 -5.10 5.70 1.44
N ALA A 37 -5.02 4.45 1.91
CA ALA A 37 -4.08 3.46 1.38
C ALA A 37 -4.41 3.06 -0.08
N ALA A 38 -5.69 2.92 -0.43
CA ALA A 38 -6.11 2.68 -1.80
C ALA A 38 -5.80 3.88 -2.73
N GLU A 39 -5.98 5.11 -2.25
CA GLU A 39 -5.58 6.32 -2.98
C GLU A 39 -4.07 6.39 -3.21
N LEU A 40 -3.27 6.00 -2.21
CA LEU A 40 -1.82 5.87 -2.33
C LEU A 40 -1.43 4.90 -3.45
N ALA A 41 -2.04 3.70 -3.46
CA ALA A 41 -1.80 2.71 -4.51
C ALA A 41 -2.22 3.21 -5.90
N ARG A 42 -3.35 3.91 -5.99
CA ARG A 42 -3.83 4.48 -7.25
C ARG A 42 -2.88 5.54 -7.81
N ALA A 43 -2.30 6.37 -6.94
CA ALA A 43 -1.33 7.39 -7.31
C ALA A 43 0.03 6.79 -7.71
N ALA A 44 0.49 5.77 -6.99
CA ALA A 44 1.79 5.13 -7.21
C ALA A 44 1.80 4.05 -8.31
N GLY A 45 0.62 3.62 -8.76
CA GLY A 45 0.46 2.63 -9.82
C GLY A 45 0.68 1.18 -9.36
N THR A 46 0.62 0.27 -10.33
CA THR A 46 0.55 -1.18 -10.11
C THR A 46 1.78 -1.80 -9.44
N ARG A 47 2.93 -1.09 -9.39
CA ARG A 47 4.14 -1.57 -8.71
C ARG A 47 4.01 -1.58 -7.20
N LEU A 48 3.26 -0.62 -6.64
CA LEU A 48 3.14 -0.47 -5.19
C LEU A 48 2.05 -1.38 -4.62
N LEU A 49 1.10 -1.80 -5.46
CA LEU A 49 -0.04 -2.61 -5.08
C LEU A 49 0.33 -3.92 -4.36
N PRO A 50 1.27 -4.77 -4.85
CA PRO A 50 1.65 -5.99 -4.14
C PRO A 50 2.36 -5.72 -2.81
N LEU A 51 3.14 -4.63 -2.73
CA LEU A 51 3.85 -4.24 -1.50
C LEU A 51 2.88 -3.74 -0.44
N LEU A 52 1.85 -2.98 -0.85
CA LEU A 52 0.82 -2.47 0.05
C LEU A 52 -0.06 -3.59 0.59
N LEU A 53 -0.45 -4.56 -0.25
CA LEU A 53 -1.20 -5.74 0.19
C LEU A 53 -0.39 -6.60 1.17
N ALA A 54 0.89 -6.81 0.89
CA ALA A 54 1.78 -7.51 1.81
C ALA A 54 1.92 -6.78 3.16
N GLY A 55 2.12 -5.45 3.14
CA GLY A 55 2.19 -4.64 4.35
C GLY A 55 0.88 -4.64 5.14
N ALA A 56 -0.28 -4.57 4.48
CA ALA A 56 -1.58 -4.66 5.15
C ALA A 56 -1.78 -6.02 5.81
N ARG A 57 -1.39 -7.11 5.15
CA ARG A 57 -1.43 -8.47 5.70
C ARG A 57 -0.55 -8.63 6.94
N GLU A 58 0.61 -7.95 6.99
CA GLU A 58 1.48 -7.91 8.17
C GLU A 58 0.86 -7.15 9.35
N VAL A 59 -0.09 -6.24 9.08
CA VAL A 59 -0.88 -5.58 10.13
C VAL A 59 -1.94 -6.53 10.66
N SER A 60 -2.83 -7.02 9.79
CA SER A 60 -3.84 -8.03 10.10
C SER A 60 -4.49 -8.56 8.82
N GLY A 61 -5.13 -9.73 8.91
CA GLY A 61 -5.96 -10.22 7.81
C GLY A 61 -7.15 -9.31 7.50
N GLU A 62 -7.73 -8.65 8.51
CA GLU A 62 -8.82 -7.68 8.33
C GLU A 62 -8.35 -6.44 7.55
N ALA A 63 -7.16 -5.92 7.86
CA ALA A 63 -6.58 -4.78 7.15
C ALA A 63 -6.30 -5.11 5.67
N GLU A 64 -5.88 -6.34 5.36
CA GLU A 64 -5.75 -6.80 3.97
C GLU A 64 -7.11 -6.80 3.24
N TRP A 65 -8.15 -7.33 3.87
CA TRP A 65 -9.50 -7.36 3.29
C TRP A 65 -10.10 -5.97 3.10
N ASP A 66 -9.96 -5.09 4.08
CA ASP A 66 -10.45 -3.71 4.01
C ASP A 66 -9.74 -2.94 2.89
N LEU A 67 -8.42 -3.14 2.74
CA LEU A 67 -7.66 -2.54 1.66
C LEU A 67 -8.11 -3.05 0.29
N VAL A 68 -8.27 -4.38 0.13
CA VAL A 68 -8.80 -4.97 -1.11
C VAL A 68 -10.19 -4.42 -1.43
N HIS A 69 -11.05 -4.27 -0.42
CA HIS A 69 -12.38 -3.68 -0.58
C HIS A 69 -12.28 -2.22 -1.06
N ALA A 70 -11.46 -1.40 -0.42
CA ALA A 70 -11.24 -0.01 -0.81
C ALA A 70 -10.68 0.13 -2.24
N LEU A 71 -9.75 -0.74 -2.64
CA LEU A 71 -9.18 -0.78 -3.99
C LEU A 71 -10.25 -1.12 -5.05
N ARG A 72 -11.16 -2.06 -4.75
CA ARG A 72 -12.30 -2.38 -5.63
C ARG A 72 -13.28 -1.21 -5.76
N VAL A 73 -13.60 -0.56 -4.64
CA VAL A 73 -14.46 0.64 -4.64
C VAL A 73 -13.80 1.77 -5.46
N ALA A 74 -12.47 1.91 -5.39
CA ALA A 74 -11.71 2.87 -6.17
C ALA A 74 -11.49 2.47 -7.65
N GLY A 75 -11.95 1.29 -8.07
CA GLY A 75 -11.85 0.82 -9.46
C GLY A 75 -10.42 0.44 -9.89
N VAL A 76 -9.54 0.09 -8.95
CA VAL A 76 -8.17 -0.35 -9.28
C VAL A 76 -8.23 -1.76 -9.89
N PRO A 77 -7.74 -1.97 -11.13
CA PRO A 77 -7.78 -3.29 -11.76
C PRO A 77 -6.73 -4.24 -11.15
N GLY A 78 -7.11 -5.52 -10.95
CA GLY A 78 -6.19 -6.58 -10.52
C GLY A 78 -6.20 -6.93 -9.02
N VAL A 79 -7.29 -6.61 -8.30
CA VAL A 79 -7.51 -6.94 -6.87
C VAL A 79 -8.76 -7.79 -6.62
#